data_AF-A0A4R4MRN3-F1
#
_entry.id   AF-A0A4R4MRN3-F1
#
_cell.length_a   1.000
_cell.length_b   1.000
_cell.length_c   1.000
_cell.angle_alpha   90.00
_cell.angle_beta   90.00
_cell.angle_gamma   90.00
#
_symmetry.space_group_name_H-M   'P 1'
#
loop_
_entity.id
_entity.type
_entity.pdbx_description
1 polymer ?
#
loop_
_entity_poly.entity_id
_entity_poly.type
_entity_poly.pdbx_seq_one_letter_code
_entity_poly.pdbx_strand_id
1 'polypeptide(L)'
;MAEDFTVTAVGHVESPLTDRASAPKQGPEGSPEAWLVFEGAVLPALEGLRPGDRVFVLTWLHLSPRDVLRVHPRDDPAAPLHGVFATRSPDRPNPIGLHPVEILEITGNRVRVRDLEALDGTPIVDVKPALTCAPPT
;
A
#
# COMPACT_ATOMS: atom_id res chain seq x y z
N MET A 1 -2.46 -6.09 -28.30
CA MET A 1 -2.26 -4.64 -28.07
C MET A 1 -2.54 -4.40 -26.61
N ALA A 2 -1.72 -3.60 -25.92
CA ALA A 2 -2.08 -3.21 -24.56
C ALA A 2 -3.32 -2.30 -24.66
N GLU A 3 -4.43 -2.73 -24.08
CA GLU A 3 -5.58 -1.85 -23.87
C GLU A 3 -5.27 -0.99 -22.65
N ASP A 4 -5.44 0.33 -22.79
CA ASP A 4 -5.28 1.25 -21.67
C ASP A 4 -6.42 1.04 -20.68
N PHE A 5 -6.09 0.83 -19.42
CA PHE A 5 -7.05 0.79 -18.32
C PHE A 5 -6.83 2.00 -17.42
N THR A 6 -7.93 2.60 -16.97
CA THR A 6 -7.90 3.73 -16.02
C THR A 6 -8.18 3.21 -14.61
N VAL A 7 -7.43 3.72 -13.64
CA VAL A 7 -7.64 3.46 -12.22
C VAL A 7 -8.08 4.77 -11.55
N THR A 8 -9.12 4.70 -10.75
CA THR A 8 -9.64 5.85 -9.98
C THR A 8 -9.25 5.66 -8.52
N ALA A 9 -8.66 6.68 -7.90
CA ALA A 9 -8.39 6.65 -6.47
C ALA A 9 -9.71 6.69 -5.67
N VAL A 10 -9.80 5.87 -4.63
CA VAL A 10 -10.97 5.78 -3.73
C VAL A 10 -10.74 6.53 -2.41
N GLY A 11 -9.56 7.12 -2.24
CA GLY A 11 -9.12 7.82 -1.05
C GLY A 11 -7.63 8.12 -1.11
N HIS A 12 -7.08 8.57 0.02
CA HIS A 12 -5.66 8.84 0.20
C HIS A 12 -5.18 8.41 1.59
N VAL A 13 -3.86 8.22 1.72
CA VAL A 13 -3.18 7.97 2.98
C VAL A 13 -2.84 9.30 3.65
N GLU A 14 -3.15 9.45 4.94
CA GLU A 14 -2.55 10.47 5.81
C GLU A 14 -1.52 9.78 6.72
N SER A 15 -0.25 10.15 6.58
CA SER A 15 0.87 9.46 7.24
C SER A 15 1.94 10.48 7.66
N PRO A 16 2.66 10.26 8.77
CA PRO A 16 3.81 11.11 9.09
C PRO A 16 5.00 10.88 8.15
N LEU A 17 4.97 9.83 7.31
CA LEU A 17 6.00 9.57 6.30
C LEU A 17 5.84 10.52 5.12
N THR A 18 6.78 11.45 4.94
CA THR A 18 6.75 12.44 3.86
C THR A 18 7.91 12.32 2.86
N ASP A 19 8.93 11.53 3.22
CA ASP A 19 10.11 11.31 2.38
C ASP A 19 10.33 9.82 2.08
N ARG A 20 10.52 9.51 0.79
CA ARG A 20 10.75 8.14 0.29
C ARG A 20 12.02 7.51 0.85
N ALA A 21 13.08 8.29 1.06
CA ALA A 21 14.36 7.75 1.51
C ALA A 21 14.31 7.31 2.98
N SER A 22 13.56 8.05 3.81
CA SER A 22 13.34 7.76 5.23
C SER A 22 12.25 6.72 5.51
N ALA A 23 11.35 6.47 4.55
CA ALA A 23 10.25 5.53 4.76
C ALA A 23 10.78 4.09 4.99
N PRO A 24 10.15 3.33 5.91
CA PRO A 24 10.49 1.93 6.13
C PRO A 24 10.40 1.13 4.83
N LYS A 25 11.27 0.12 4.67
CA LYS A 25 11.27 -0.68 3.44
C LYS A 25 10.05 -1.60 3.35
N GLN A 26 9.44 -1.97 4.47
CA GLN A 26 8.24 -2.80 4.56
C GLN A 26 7.42 -2.39 5.79
N GLY A 27 6.09 -2.59 5.73
CA GLY A 27 5.15 -2.29 6.83
C GLY A 27 5.63 -2.65 8.24
N PRO A 28 5.93 -3.94 8.53
CA PRO A 28 6.35 -4.38 9.86
C PRO A 28 7.72 -3.87 10.34
N GLU A 29 8.49 -3.19 9.48
CA GLU A 29 9.83 -2.67 9.81
C GLU A 29 9.76 -1.28 10.50
N GLY A 30 8.85 -1.12 11.46
CA GLY A 30 8.72 0.12 12.25
C GLY A 30 7.90 1.21 11.57
N SER A 31 6.95 0.85 10.71
CA SER A 31 6.04 1.83 10.12
C SER A 31 5.15 2.49 11.18
N PRO A 32 4.95 3.81 11.11
CA PRO A 32 4.04 4.51 12.00
C PRO A 32 2.60 4.09 11.73
N GLU A 33 1.71 4.39 12.68
CA GLU A 33 0.28 4.35 12.39
C GLU A 33 -0.08 5.42 11.35
N ALA A 34 -1.05 5.12 10.51
CA ALA A 34 -1.52 6.01 9.44
C ALA A 34 -3.04 5.92 9.32
N TRP A 35 -3.64 6.94 8.69
CA TRP A 35 -5.05 6.94 8.36
C TRP A 35 -5.25 6.67 6.87
N LEU A 36 -6.19 5.79 6.56
CA LEU A 36 -6.78 5.67 5.23
C LEU A 36 -8.02 6.57 5.22
N VAL A 37 -8.02 7.60 4.38
CA VAL A 37 -9.11 8.56 4.27
C VAL A 37 -9.85 8.31 2.96
N PHE A 38 -11.09 7.84 3.05
CA PHE A 38 -11.90 7.47 1.89
C PHE A 38 -12.76 8.62 1.38
N GLU A 39 -12.99 8.62 0.08
CA GLU A 39 -13.87 9.58 -0.59
C GLU A 39 -15.34 9.32 -0.25
N GLY A 40 -16.13 10.40 -0.20
CA GLY A 40 -17.55 10.34 0.17
C GLY A 40 -18.38 9.35 -0.67
N ALA A 41 -18.04 9.20 -1.95
CA ALA A 41 -18.76 8.34 -2.89
C ALA A 41 -18.59 6.83 -2.60
N VAL A 42 -17.54 6.43 -1.88
CA VAL A 42 -17.21 5.01 -1.62
C VAL A 42 -17.49 4.57 -0.18
N LEU A 43 -17.98 5.45 0.70
CA LEU A 43 -18.17 5.12 2.12
C LEU A 43 -19.06 3.90 2.39
N PRO A 44 -20.13 3.61 1.62
CA PRO A 44 -20.88 2.37 1.80
C PRO A 44 -20.03 1.10 1.65
N ALA A 45 -18.90 1.17 0.92
CA ALA A 45 -17.99 0.03 0.74
C ALA A 45 -17.15 -0.29 1.98
N LEU A 46 -17.16 0.56 3.03
CA LEU A 46 -16.52 0.27 4.31
C LEU A 46 -17.37 -0.63 5.22
N GLU A 47 -18.63 -0.89 4.84
CA GLU A 47 -19.53 -1.75 5.62
C GLU A 47 -18.92 -3.14 5.83
N GLY A 48 -18.90 -3.58 7.08
CA GLY A 48 -18.38 -4.89 7.48
C GLY A 48 -16.94 -4.88 8.00
N LEU A 49 -16.14 -3.85 7.69
CA LEU A 49 -14.81 -3.66 8.27
C LEU A 49 -14.88 -3.34 9.76
N ARG A 50 -13.93 -3.87 10.54
CA ARG A 50 -13.87 -3.74 11.99
C ARG A 50 -12.44 -3.54 12.47
N PRO A 51 -12.23 -2.84 13.61
CA PRO A 51 -10.98 -2.93 14.34
C PRO A 51 -10.58 -4.39 14.61
N GLY A 52 -9.31 -4.71 14.37
CA GLY A 52 -8.75 -6.06 14.43
C GLY A 52 -8.73 -6.81 13.09
N ASP A 53 -9.46 -6.34 12.08
CA ASP A 53 -9.41 -6.96 10.75
C ASP A 53 -8.03 -6.76 10.12
N ARG A 54 -7.55 -7.82 9.45
CA ARG A 54 -6.39 -7.74 8.56
C ARG A 54 -6.87 -7.56 7.14
N VAL A 55 -6.34 -6.54 6.48
CA VAL A 55 -6.72 -6.21 5.10
C VAL A 55 -5.47 -5.98 4.26
N PHE A 56 -5.59 -6.22 2.95
CA PHE A 56 -4.68 -5.69 1.96
C PHE A 56 -5.17 -4.32 1.53
N VAL A 57 -4.32 -3.31 1.64
CA VAL A 57 -4.51 -1.99 1.03
C VAL A 57 -3.67 -1.96 -0.23
N LEU A 58 -4.31 -1.63 -1.35
CA LEU A 58 -3.65 -1.39 -2.61
C LEU A 58 -3.55 0.12 -2.81
N THR A 59 -2.35 0.60 -3.06
CA THR A 59 -2.07 2.02 -3.28
C THR A 59 -1.48 2.26 -4.66
N TRP A 60 -1.54 3.49 -5.13
CA TRP A 60 -0.76 3.94 -6.28
C TRP A 60 0.43 4.75 -5.78
N LEU A 61 1.65 4.21 -5.92
CA LEU A 61 2.89 4.86 -5.49
C LEU A 61 3.24 5.96 -6.51
N HIS A 62 2.50 7.05 -6.45
CA HIS A 62 2.44 8.15 -7.41
C HIS A 62 3.78 8.88 -7.65
N LEU A 63 4.75 8.73 -6.75
CA LEU A 63 6.10 9.31 -6.87
C LEU A 63 7.13 8.34 -7.49
N SER A 64 6.74 7.11 -7.81
CA SER A 64 7.64 6.08 -8.35
C SER A 64 7.87 6.25 -9.86
N PRO A 65 9.13 6.21 -10.33
CA PRO A 65 9.46 6.00 -11.73
C PRO A 65 8.83 4.71 -12.29
N ARG A 66 8.33 4.80 -13.52
CA ARG A 66 7.57 3.72 -14.19
C ARG A 66 8.35 3.02 -15.30
N ASP A 67 9.51 3.56 -15.66
CA ASP A 67 10.42 3.03 -16.67
C ASP A 67 11.49 2.10 -16.08
N VAL A 68 11.54 1.95 -14.76
CA VAL A 68 12.49 1.07 -14.06
C VAL A 68 12.08 -0.40 -14.20
N LEU A 69 13.00 -1.21 -14.72
CA LEU A 69 12.79 -2.65 -14.93
C LEU A 69 13.68 -3.53 -14.06
N ARG A 70 14.77 -2.99 -13.53
CA ARG A 70 15.72 -3.70 -12.65
C ARG A 70 16.21 -2.78 -11.54
N VAL A 71 16.43 -3.34 -10.37
CA VAL A 71 16.88 -2.61 -9.17
C VAL A 71 17.86 -3.44 -8.36
N HIS A 72 18.62 -2.75 -7.51
CA HIS A 72 19.32 -3.35 -6.39
C HIS A 72 18.30 -3.52 -5.24
N PRO A 73 17.95 -4.75 -4.82
CA PRO A 73 16.96 -4.96 -3.76
C PRO A 73 17.32 -4.19 -2.48
N ARG A 74 16.32 -3.61 -1.83
CA ARG A 74 16.47 -2.78 -0.61
C ARG A 74 17.44 -1.58 -0.77
N ASP A 75 17.70 -1.17 -2.01
CA ASP A 75 18.67 -0.11 -2.36
C ASP A 75 20.12 -0.43 -1.97
N ASP A 76 20.47 -1.73 -1.83
CA ASP A 76 21.83 -2.18 -1.50
C ASP A 76 22.68 -2.37 -2.78
N PRO A 77 23.66 -1.49 -3.07
CA PRO A 77 24.49 -1.60 -4.27
C PRO A 77 25.35 -2.87 -4.32
N ALA A 78 25.58 -3.54 -3.18
CA ALA A 78 26.31 -4.80 -3.14
C ALA A 78 25.42 -6.00 -3.55
N ALA A 79 24.09 -5.86 -3.45
CA ALA A 79 23.16 -6.89 -3.90
C ALA A 79 23.13 -6.98 -5.44
N PRO A 80 22.95 -8.17 -6.03
CA PRO A 80 22.82 -8.29 -7.48
C PRO A 80 21.55 -7.61 -8.02
N LEU A 81 21.62 -7.07 -9.23
CA LEU A 81 20.47 -6.46 -9.93
C LEU A 81 19.39 -7.50 -10.25
N HIS A 82 18.19 -7.31 -9.71
CA HIS A 82 17.02 -8.14 -9.96
C HIS A 82 15.98 -7.41 -10.81
N GLY A 83 15.22 -8.15 -11.61
CA GLY A 83 14.03 -7.61 -12.27
C GLY A 83 12.99 -7.17 -11.24
N VAL A 84 12.31 -6.05 -11.47
CA VAL A 84 11.36 -5.46 -10.50
C VAL A 84 10.24 -6.41 -10.10
N PHE A 85 9.82 -7.31 -10.99
CA PHE A 85 8.81 -8.34 -10.72
C PHE A 85 9.27 -9.46 -9.77
N ALA A 86 10.57 -9.61 -9.54
CA ALA A 86 11.14 -10.51 -8.53
C ALA A 86 11.39 -9.80 -7.18
N THR A 87 10.94 -8.55 -7.04
CA THR A 87 11.14 -7.73 -5.85
C THR A 87 9.86 -7.01 -5.44
N ARG A 88 9.91 -6.31 -4.29
CA ARG A 88 8.87 -5.39 -3.84
C ARG A 88 9.24 -3.92 -4.06
N SER A 89 10.15 -3.63 -4.99
CA SER A 89 10.54 -2.24 -5.29
C SER A 89 9.32 -1.41 -5.69
N PRO A 90 9.19 -0.17 -5.18
CA PRO A 90 8.11 0.73 -5.57
C PRO A 90 8.24 1.22 -7.02
N ASP A 91 9.45 1.17 -7.59
CA ASP A 91 9.75 1.63 -8.95
C ASP A 91 9.49 0.49 -9.92
N ARG A 92 8.40 0.60 -10.69
CA ARG A 92 7.90 -0.45 -11.59
C ARG A 92 6.87 0.11 -12.58
N PRO A 93 6.60 -0.58 -13.70
CA PRO A 93 5.67 -0.10 -14.74
C PRO A 93 4.29 0.35 -14.25
N ASN A 94 3.69 -0.45 -13.36
CA ASN A 94 2.46 -0.13 -12.65
C ASN A 94 2.79 -0.11 -11.15
N PRO A 95 3.04 1.07 -10.56
CA PRO A 95 3.55 1.22 -9.19
C PRO A 95 2.44 1.00 -8.16
N ILE A 96 1.87 -0.21 -8.16
CA ILE A 96 0.84 -0.62 -7.22
C ILE A 96 1.54 -1.10 -5.94
N GLY A 97 1.31 -0.42 -4.84
CA GLY A 97 1.69 -0.87 -3.50
C GLY A 97 0.73 -1.95 -3.01
N LEU A 98 1.25 -2.94 -2.29
CA LEU A 98 0.46 -4.00 -1.67
C LEU A 98 0.86 -4.10 -0.19
N HIS A 99 -0.02 -3.61 0.67
CA HIS A 99 0.24 -3.43 2.09
C HIS A 99 -0.70 -4.32 2.91
N PRO A 100 -0.20 -5.40 3.53
CA PRO A 100 -0.95 -6.11 4.57
C PRO A 100 -0.93 -5.25 5.84
N VAL A 101 -2.09 -4.77 6.25
CA VAL A 101 -2.25 -3.90 7.43
C VAL A 101 -3.28 -4.46 8.39
N GLU A 102 -3.27 -3.97 9.62
CA GLU A 102 -4.30 -4.24 10.62
C GLU A 102 -5.07 -2.97 10.93
N ILE A 103 -6.41 -3.06 10.92
CA ILE A 103 -7.30 -1.96 11.28
C ILE A 103 -7.28 -1.78 12.79
N LEU A 104 -6.97 -0.57 13.26
CA LEU A 104 -6.96 -0.20 14.66
C LEU A 104 -8.23 0.53 15.08
N GLU A 105 -8.77 1.36 14.19
CA GLU A 105 -9.92 2.22 14.47
C GLU A 105 -10.63 2.60 13.17
N ILE A 106 -11.94 2.85 13.27
CA ILE A 106 -12.75 3.36 12.17
C ILE A 106 -13.56 4.56 12.70
N THR A 107 -13.46 5.71 12.04
CA THR A 107 -14.15 6.95 12.42
C THR A 107 -14.67 7.67 11.17
N GLY A 108 -15.97 7.54 10.89
CA GLY A 108 -16.58 8.14 9.70
C GLY A 108 -15.96 7.58 8.42
N ASN A 109 -15.27 8.42 7.65
CA ASN A 109 -14.57 8.04 6.43
C ASN A 109 -13.08 7.68 6.63
N ARG A 110 -12.61 7.63 7.88
CA ARG A 110 -11.20 7.40 8.21
C ARG A 110 -11.01 6.04 8.86
N VAL A 111 -10.01 5.28 8.43
CA VAL A 111 -9.64 3.98 8.98
C VAL A 111 -8.18 4.05 9.44
N ARG A 112 -7.93 3.99 10.75
CA ARG A 112 -6.58 3.96 11.31
C ARG A 112 -6.01 2.57 11.17
N VAL A 113 -4.78 2.49 10.68
CA VAL A 113 -4.08 1.22 10.46
C VAL A 113 -2.65 1.28 10.99
N ARG A 114 -2.07 0.10 11.25
CA ARG A 114 -0.63 -0.09 11.46
C ARG A 114 -0.01 -0.94 10.34
N ASP A 115 1.31 -0.99 10.33
CA ASP A 115 2.12 -1.71 9.34
C ASP A 115 1.96 -1.17 7.91
N LEU A 116 1.76 0.15 7.77
CA LEU A 116 1.65 0.84 6.48
C LEU A 116 2.85 1.75 6.24
N GLU A 117 3.70 1.40 5.27
CA GLU A 117 4.90 2.15 4.87
C GLU A 117 4.64 3.22 3.78
N ALA A 118 3.37 3.53 3.49
CA ALA A 118 2.98 4.49 2.46
C ALA A 118 3.17 5.94 2.93
N LEU A 119 3.55 6.80 1.99
CA LEU A 119 3.72 8.23 2.24
C LEU A 119 2.39 8.95 2.39
N ASP A 120 2.44 10.11 3.03
CA ASP A 120 1.37 11.09 3.05
C ASP A 120 0.89 11.44 1.63
N GLY A 121 -0.41 11.55 1.45
CA GLY A 121 -1.06 11.82 0.17
C GLY A 121 -1.05 10.65 -0.81
N THR A 122 -0.52 9.48 -0.45
CA THR A 122 -0.51 8.31 -1.36
C THR A 122 -1.94 7.90 -1.73
N PRO A 123 -2.31 7.85 -3.02
CA PRO A 123 -3.64 7.44 -3.44
C PRO A 123 -3.94 5.98 -3.09
N ILE A 124 -5.14 5.73 -2.57
CA ILE A 124 -5.66 4.39 -2.33
C ILE A 124 -6.42 3.95 -3.57
N VAL A 125 -6.11 2.75 -4.06
CA VAL A 125 -6.77 2.13 -5.21
C VAL A 125 -7.87 1.20 -4.75
N ASP A 126 -7.61 0.38 -3.72
CA ASP A 126 -8.54 -0.67 -3.32
C ASP A 126 -8.21 -1.20 -1.91
N VAL A 127 -9.18 -1.85 -1.25
CA VAL A 127 -9.00 -2.54 0.02
C VAL A 127 -9.69 -3.90 -0.02
N LYS A 128 -9.01 -4.95 0.43
CA LYS A 128 -9.53 -6.32 0.44
C LYS A 128 -9.26 -7.01 1.77
N PRO A 129 -10.16 -7.87 2.28
CA PRO A 129 -9.84 -8.70 3.44
C PRO A 129 -8.64 -9.61 3.14
N ALA A 130 -7.73 -9.72 4.10
CA ALA A 130 -6.61 -10.65 3.99
C ALA A 130 -7.14 -12.09 4.22
N LEU A 131 -6.98 -12.95 3.21
CA LEU A 131 -7.33 -14.36 3.36
C LEU A 131 -6.30 -15.02 4.29
N THR A 132 -6.73 -15.45 5.48
CA THR A 132 -5.93 -16.34 6.30
C THR A 132 -5.99 -17.73 5.69
N CYS A 133 -4.84 -18.25 5.25
CA CYS A 133 -4.71 -19.67 5.00
C CYS A 133 -4.65 -20.34 6.38
N ALA A 134 -5.80 -20.74 6.93
CA ALA A 134 -5.78 -21.73 7.99
C ALA A 134 -5.30 -23.04 7.36
N PRO A 135 -4.24 -23.69 7.87
CA PRO A 135 -3.97 -25.07 7.46
C PRO A 135 -5.23 -25.90 7.74
N PRO A 136 -5.58 -26.88 6.89
CA PRO A 136 -6.67 -27.79 7.21
C PRO A 136 -6.37 -28.43 8.58
N THR A 137 -7.34 -28.34 9.50
CA THR A 137 -7.34 -29.06 10.79
C THR A 137 -7.24 -30.56 10.59
#